data_AF-A0A8C3ADZ7-F1
#
_entry.id   AF-A0A8C3ADZ7-F1
#
_cell.length_a   1.000
_cell.length_b   1.000
_cell.length_c   1.000
_cell.angle_alpha   90.00
_cell.angle_beta   90.00
_cell.angle_gamma   90.00
#
_symmetry.space_group_name_H-M   'P 1'
#
loop_
_entity.id
_entity.type
_entity.pdbx_description
1 polymer ?
#
loop_
_entity_poly.entity_id
_entity_poly.type
_entity_poly.pdbx_seq_one_letter_code
_entity_poly.pdbx_strand_id
1 'polypeptide(L)'
;MMRAVVCLSLWLVVCQVRGSYIPPKMNRTIYNLLQHYKIPSRERFNGKPVFSRDPLAGKMEAKRVFMGGVLETYEKLIGQMLKQLPTPTPQTAGSNELPGSAAIADGGEVGAGEDVRTQLSYILKKVQELRKHRYQEQEKLLQELRDLKHIQMDNLVVQSKALWELPWLYEEASSLYEIKMERRKRRRRRRQARRVKTRPSA
;
A
#
# COMPACT_ATOMS: atom_id res chain seq x y z
N MET A 1 -22.66 12.56 -39.24
CA MET A 1 -22.81 12.05 -37.85
C MET A 1 -22.01 10.77 -37.55
N MET A 2 -21.76 9.87 -38.50
CA MET A 2 -21.02 8.61 -38.23
C MET A 2 -19.58 8.80 -37.70
N ARG A 3 -18.84 9.84 -38.14
CA ARG A 3 -17.45 10.08 -37.69
C ARG A 3 -17.33 10.40 -36.19
N ALA A 4 -18.33 11.06 -35.61
CA ALA A 4 -18.31 11.41 -34.18
C ALA A 4 -18.57 10.19 -33.28
N VAL A 5 -19.39 9.25 -33.76
CA VAL A 5 -19.71 8.00 -33.04
C VAL A 5 -18.50 7.05 -33.02
N VAL A 6 -17.76 6.98 -34.13
CA VAL A 6 -16.51 6.18 -34.23
C VAL A 6 -15.43 6.73 -33.31
N CYS A 7 -15.30 8.06 -33.18
CA CYS A 7 -14.34 8.65 -32.24
C CYS A 7 -14.71 8.38 -30.77
N LEU A 8 -16.00 8.41 -30.42
CA LEU A 8 -16.47 8.13 -29.06
C LEU A 8 -16.30 6.65 -28.68
N SER A 9 -16.55 5.72 -29.60
CA SER A 9 -16.32 4.29 -29.35
C SER A 9 -14.85 3.94 -29.25
N LEU A 10 -13.97 4.53 -30.08
CA LEU A 10 -12.52 4.36 -29.97
C LEU A 10 -12.00 4.90 -28.62
N TRP A 11 -12.57 5.99 -28.12
CA TRP A 11 -12.18 6.57 -26.82
C TRP A 11 -12.58 5.69 -25.64
N LEU A 12 -13.74 5.06 -25.70
CA LEU A 12 -14.20 4.11 -24.67
C LEU A 12 -13.38 2.82 -24.64
N VAL A 13 -12.83 2.37 -25.78
CA VAL A 13 -11.96 1.17 -25.84
C VAL A 13 -10.57 1.44 -25.24
N VAL A 14 -10.05 2.67 -25.33
CA VAL A 14 -8.77 3.07 -24.69
C VAL A 14 -8.97 3.37 -23.19
N CYS A 15 -10.18 3.74 -22.78
CA CYS A 15 -10.59 3.79 -21.38
C CYS A 15 -10.95 2.41 -20.84
N GLN A 16 -10.08 1.40 -21.03
CA GLN A 16 -10.11 0.24 -20.16
C GLN A 16 -10.01 0.76 -18.73
N VAL A 17 -11.12 0.66 -18.00
CA VAL A 17 -11.20 0.91 -16.57
C VAL A 17 -10.18 -0.03 -15.95
N ARG A 18 -8.95 0.47 -15.73
CA ARG A 18 -7.94 -0.21 -14.93
C ARG A 18 -8.40 -0.14 -13.49
N GLY A 19 -9.45 -0.89 -13.16
CA GLY A 19 -9.76 -1.26 -11.81
C GLY A 19 -8.60 -2.11 -11.33
N SER A 20 -7.85 -1.66 -10.34
CA SER A 20 -6.88 -2.52 -9.67
C SER A 20 -7.67 -3.56 -8.88
N TYR A 21 -7.85 -4.74 -9.45
CA TYR A 21 -8.47 -5.87 -8.78
C TYR A 21 -7.41 -6.71 -8.05
N ILE A 22 -7.79 -7.32 -6.93
CA ILE A 22 -6.96 -8.32 -6.27
C ILE A 22 -6.88 -9.53 -7.21
N PRO A 23 -5.68 -9.96 -7.65
CA PRO A 23 -5.57 -11.11 -8.55
C PRO A 23 -6.22 -12.37 -7.94
N PRO A 24 -6.86 -13.24 -8.75
CA PRO A 24 -7.55 -14.44 -8.23
C PRO A 24 -6.66 -15.32 -7.34
N LYS A 25 -5.38 -15.50 -7.72
CA LYS A 25 -4.39 -16.23 -6.91
C LYS A 25 -4.18 -15.59 -5.53
N MET A 26 -4.03 -14.27 -5.48
CA MET A 26 -3.88 -13.53 -4.23
C MET A 26 -5.11 -13.72 -3.32
N ASN A 27 -6.32 -13.64 -3.89
CA ASN A 27 -7.53 -13.82 -3.12
C ASN A 27 -7.64 -15.25 -2.54
N ARG A 28 -7.33 -16.28 -3.35
CA ARG A 28 -7.28 -17.68 -2.89
C ARG A 28 -6.25 -17.88 -1.78
N THR A 29 -5.04 -17.33 -1.94
CA THR A 29 -3.99 -17.42 -0.93
C THR A 29 -4.40 -16.73 0.38
N ILE A 30 -5.03 -15.55 0.32
CA ILE A 30 -5.55 -14.87 1.51
C ILE A 30 -6.59 -15.74 2.23
N TYR A 31 -7.52 -16.35 1.49
CA TYR A 31 -8.54 -17.21 2.09
C TYR A 31 -7.93 -18.43 2.79
N ASN A 32 -6.99 -19.12 2.14
CA ASN A 32 -6.28 -20.26 2.72
C ASN A 32 -5.54 -19.87 4.01
N LEU A 33 -4.83 -18.74 4.00
CA LEU A 33 -4.15 -18.22 5.19
C LEU A 33 -5.13 -17.83 6.30
N LEU A 34 -6.30 -17.27 5.97
CA LEU A 34 -7.33 -16.96 6.97
C LEU A 34 -7.92 -18.20 7.65
N GLN A 35 -7.89 -19.37 6.99
CA GLN A 35 -8.26 -20.65 7.60
C GLN A 35 -7.18 -21.15 8.56
N HIS A 36 -5.90 -20.94 8.22
CA HIS A 36 -4.78 -21.27 9.10
C HIS A 36 -4.71 -20.34 10.33
N TYR A 37 -4.79 -19.03 10.12
CA TYR A 37 -4.81 -18.00 11.17
C TYR A 37 -6.23 -17.69 11.65
N LYS A 38 -6.97 -18.73 12.03
CA LYS A 38 -8.38 -18.63 12.41
C LYS A 38 -8.54 -17.98 13.79
N ILE A 39 -9.44 -17.01 13.86
CA ILE A 39 -9.87 -16.35 15.10
C ILE A 39 -11.40 -16.29 15.16
N PRO A 40 -12.02 -16.26 16.37
CA PRO A 40 -13.45 -16.08 16.53
C PRO A 40 -13.98 -14.78 15.90
N SER A 41 -15.21 -14.80 15.38
CA SER A 41 -15.84 -13.62 14.76
C SER A 41 -15.93 -12.43 15.72
N ARG A 42 -16.18 -12.68 17.02
CA ARG A 42 -16.22 -11.63 18.06
C ARG A 42 -14.89 -10.89 18.22
N GLU A 43 -13.77 -11.57 18.00
CA GLU A 43 -12.43 -10.97 18.06
C GLU A 43 -12.11 -10.23 16.76
N ARG A 44 -12.48 -10.82 15.61
CA ARG A 44 -12.28 -10.21 14.29
C ARG A 44 -13.06 -8.90 14.11
N PHE A 45 -14.25 -8.81 14.70
CA PHE A 45 -15.17 -7.69 14.55
C PHE A 45 -15.43 -6.93 15.86
N ASN A 46 -14.41 -6.80 16.70
CA ASN A 46 -14.48 -6.12 18.00
C ASN A 46 -14.48 -4.57 17.93
N GLY A 47 -14.61 -3.97 16.74
CA GLY A 47 -14.56 -2.52 16.53
C GLY A 47 -13.16 -1.89 16.57
N LYS A 48 -12.09 -2.69 16.74
CA LYS A 48 -10.69 -2.22 16.76
C LYS A 48 -9.93 -2.77 15.54
N PRO A 49 -10.08 -2.20 14.34
CA PRO A 49 -9.33 -2.64 13.18
C PRO A 49 -7.83 -2.37 13.37
N VAL A 50 -6.98 -3.25 12.86
CA VAL A 50 -5.51 -3.09 12.91
C VAL A 50 -5.07 -1.80 12.21
N PHE A 51 -5.74 -1.43 11.11
CA PHE A 51 -5.49 -0.19 10.37
C PHE A 51 -6.74 0.68 10.36
N SER A 52 -6.60 1.95 10.77
CA SER A 52 -7.69 2.93 10.65
C SER A 52 -8.00 3.20 9.17
N ARG A 53 -9.28 3.45 8.88
CA ARG A 53 -9.75 3.87 7.55
C ARG A 53 -9.85 5.38 7.40
N ASP A 54 -9.68 6.15 8.47
CA ASP A 54 -9.88 7.60 8.48
C ASP A 54 -8.97 8.34 7.47
N PRO A 55 -7.67 7.97 7.33
CA PRO A 55 -6.79 8.62 6.35
C PRO A 55 -7.23 8.40 4.89
N LEU A 56 -8.06 7.38 4.63
CA LEU A 56 -8.57 7.04 3.30
C LEU A 56 -9.71 7.96 2.85
N ALA A 57 -10.25 8.81 3.71
CA ALA A 57 -11.21 9.86 3.34
C ALA A 57 -10.54 11.15 2.81
N GLY A 58 -9.22 11.29 3.01
CA GLY A 58 -8.47 12.51 2.72
C GLY A 58 -8.08 12.74 1.26
N LYS A 59 -7.09 13.61 1.06
CA LYS A 59 -6.50 13.87 -0.27
C LYS A 59 -5.67 12.68 -0.75
N MET A 60 -5.57 12.51 -2.06
CA MET A 60 -4.84 11.39 -2.69
C MET A 60 -3.39 11.26 -2.22
N GLU A 61 -2.70 12.38 -2.01
CA GLU A 61 -1.31 12.37 -1.54
C GLU A 61 -1.20 11.75 -0.14
N ALA A 62 -2.08 12.18 0.78
CA ALA A 62 -2.14 11.62 2.13
C ALA A 62 -2.52 10.13 2.12
N LYS A 63 -3.47 9.73 1.26
CA LYS A 63 -3.82 8.32 1.08
C LYS A 63 -2.63 7.48 0.63
N ARG A 64 -1.83 7.99 -0.33
CA ARG A 64 -0.65 7.29 -0.83
C ARG A 64 0.40 7.11 0.26
N VAL A 65 0.70 8.16 1.02
CA VAL A 65 1.66 8.08 2.13
C VAL A 65 1.19 7.07 3.18
N PHE A 66 -0.09 7.15 3.57
CA PHE A 66 -0.69 6.19 4.50
C PHE A 66 -0.61 4.75 3.98
N MET A 67 -0.99 4.52 2.72
CA MET A 67 -0.92 3.18 2.11
C MET A 67 0.52 2.67 1.98
N GLY A 68 1.50 3.53 1.74
CA GLY A 68 2.91 3.17 1.78
C GLY A 68 3.30 2.60 3.15
N GLY A 69 2.88 3.27 4.23
CA GLY A 69 3.12 2.80 5.60
C GLY A 69 2.38 1.50 5.94
N VAL A 70 1.15 1.34 5.44
CA VAL A 70 0.39 0.08 5.57
C VAL A 70 1.11 -1.08 4.90
N LEU A 71 1.60 -0.90 3.66
CA LEU A 71 2.34 -1.94 2.93
C LEU A 71 3.65 -2.31 3.62
N GLU A 72 4.39 -1.34 4.14
CA GLU A 72 5.59 -1.62 4.93
C GLU A 72 5.28 -2.39 6.22
N THR A 73 4.17 -2.03 6.88
CA THR A 73 3.73 -2.74 8.09
C THR A 73 3.36 -4.19 7.77
N TYR A 74 2.66 -4.43 6.65
CA TYR A 74 2.36 -5.79 6.17
C TYR A 74 3.63 -6.58 5.83
N GLU A 75 4.63 -5.96 5.21
CA GLU A 75 5.91 -6.64 4.95
C GLU A 75 6.56 -7.12 6.25
N LYS A 76 6.64 -6.25 7.27
CA LYS A 76 7.19 -6.61 8.58
C LYS A 76 6.34 -7.70 9.26
N LEU A 77 5.02 -7.55 9.25
CA LEU A 77 4.09 -8.51 9.86
C LEU A 77 4.24 -9.90 9.25
N ILE A 78 4.19 -10.00 7.92
CA ILE A 78 4.30 -11.27 7.22
C ILE A 78 5.70 -11.87 7.39
N GLY A 79 6.74 -11.03 7.40
CA GLY A 79 8.10 -11.46 7.73
C GLY A 79 8.21 -12.09 9.12
N GLN A 80 7.49 -11.56 10.11
CA GLN A 80 7.42 -12.17 11.45
C GLN A 80 6.60 -13.46 11.45
N MET A 81 5.46 -13.50 10.76
CA MET A 81 4.65 -14.73 10.63
C MET A 81 5.47 -15.88 10.03
N LEU A 82 6.33 -15.59 9.05
CA LEU A 82 7.26 -16.57 8.47
C LEU A 82 8.31 -17.08 9.47
N LYS A 83 8.88 -16.18 10.29
CA LYS A 83 9.87 -16.53 11.33
C LYS A 83 9.28 -17.40 12.44
N GLN A 84 7.99 -17.26 12.70
CA GLN A 84 7.26 -18.01 13.73
C GLN A 84 6.81 -19.40 13.25
N LEU A 85 6.89 -19.70 11.95
CA LEU A 85 6.60 -21.05 11.48
C LEU A 85 7.66 -22.03 11.99
N PRO A 86 7.28 -23.27 12.33
CA PRO A 86 8.24 -24.31 12.68
C PRO A 86 9.32 -24.43 11.61
N THR A 87 10.58 -24.36 12.02
CA THR A 87 11.70 -24.68 11.11
C THR A 87 11.69 -26.19 10.91
N PRO A 88 11.73 -26.70 9.66
CA PRO A 88 11.86 -28.13 9.43
C PRO A 88 13.15 -28.62 10.10
N THR A 89 13.02 -29.51 11.09
CA THR A 89 14.14 -30.16 11.74
C THR A 89 14.91 -30.97 10.68
N PRO A 90 16.25 -30.91 10.62
CA PRO A 90 16.99 -31.75 9.70
C PRO A 90 16.74 -33.22 10.03
N GLN A 91 16.26 -33.97 9.04
CA GLN A 91 16.16 -35.42 9.13
C GLN A 91 17.58 -35.95 9.34
N THR A 92 17.85 -36.47 10.54
CA THR A 92 19.06 -37.23 10.83
C THR A 92 19.13 -38.39 9.85
N ALA A 93 20.13 -38.38 8.98
CA ALA A 93 20.45 -39.46 8.07
C ALA A 93 20.83 -40.70 8.90
N GLY A 94 19.87 -41.62 9.07
CA GLY A 94 20.09 -42.99 9.51
C GLY A 94 19.95 -43.91 8.29
N SER A 95 21.08 -44.41 7.83
CA SER A 95 21.25 -45.33 6.72
C SER A 95 20.63 -46.71 6.97
N ASN A 96 19.87 -47.26 6.02
CA ASN A 96 20.24 -48.49 5.28
C ASN A 96 19.09 -49.04 4.39
N GLU A 97 19.43 -49.14 3.09
CA GLU A 97 19.10 -50.17 2.09
C GLU A 97 17.74 -50.21 1.33
N LEU A 98 17.89 -50.09 0.00
CA LEU A 98 17.02 -50.22 -1.20
C LEU A 98 16.41 -51.64 -1.41
N PRO A 99 15.71 -51.96 -2.53
CA PRO A 99 14.80 -51.20 -3.42
C PRO A 99 13.50 -51.96 -3.79
N GLY A 100 12.49 -51.30 -4.38
CA GLY A 100 11.43 -52.04 -5.08
C GLY A 100 10.27 -51.26 -5.68
N SER A 101 10.25 -51.23 -7.01
CA SER A 101 9.08 -51.19 -7.91
C SER A 101 8.52 -49.86 -8.41
N ALA A 102 8.26 -49.88 -9.72
CA ALA A 102 7.97 -48.80 -10.64
C ALA A 102 6.48 -48.40 -10.70
N ALA A 103 6.25 -47.11 -10.99
CA ALA A 103 5.35 -46.51 -12.00
C ALA A 103 3.90 -47.07 -12.13
N ILE A 104 2.78 -46.32 -12.26
CA ILE A 104 2.44 -45.10 -13.02
C ILE A 104 1.07 -44.59 -12.48
N ALA A 105 0.84 -43.27 -12.65
CA ALA A 105 -0.45 -42.54 -12.70
C ALA A 105 -1.29 -42.45 -11.42
N ASP A 106 -1.62 -41.22 -11.02
CA ASP A 106 -2.87 -40.60 -11.49
C ASP A 106 -2.88 -39.11 -11.15
N GLY A 107 -3.61 -38.33 -11.94
CA GLY A 107 -3.76 -36.89 -11.81
C GLY A 107 -4.39 -36.49 -10.47
N GLY A 108 -3.55 -36.16 -9.49
CA GLY A 108 -3.97 -35.49 -8.28
C GLY A 108 -3.97 -33.98 -8.48
N GLU A 109 -5.16 -33.39 -8.54
CA GLU A 109 -5.42 -31.97 -8.31
C GLU A 109 -4.37 -31.31 -7.39
N VAL A 110 -3.58 -30.38 -7.93
CA VAL A 110 -2.77 -29.44 -7.13
C VAL A 110 -3.71 -28.41 -6.53
N GLY A 111 -4.51 -28.88 -5.57
CA GLY A 111 -5.76 -28.25 -5.17
C GLY A 111 -6.03 -28.21 -3.68
N ALA A 112 -5.17 -28.78 -2.82
CA ALA A 112 -5.37 -28.72 -1.37
C ALA A 112 -4.03 -28.87 -0.64
N GLY A 113 -3.52 -27.76 -0.07
CA GLY A 113 -2.37 -27.79 0.84
C GLY A 113 -1.05 -27.23 0.31
N GLU A 114 -1.04 -26.10 -0.42
CA GLU A 114 0.21 -25.32 -0.53
C GLU A 114 0.68 -24.97 0.90
N ASP A 115 1.91 -25.33 1.23
CA ASP A 115 2.53 -25.07 2.54
C ASP A 115 2.34 -23.60 2.95
N VAL A 116 1.95 -23.35 4.20
CA VAL A 116 1.68 -22.01 4.75
C VAL A 116 2.86 -21.06 4.50
N ARG A 117 4.09 -21.59 4.57
CA ARG A 117 5.30 -20.82 4.27
C ARG A 117 5.31 -20.31 2.83
N THR A 118 4.93 -21.14 1.86
CA THR A 118 4.89 -20.77 0.44
C THR A 118 3.82 -19.71 0.17
N GLN A 119 2.66 -19.83 0.82
CA GLN A 119 1.56 -18.87 0.72
C GLN A 119 1.94 -17.50 1.31
N LEU A 120 2.53 -17.47 2.51
CA LEU A 120 3.03 -16.23 3.12
C LEU A 120 4.13 -15.59 2.28
N SER A 121 5.06 -16.41 1.77
CA SER A 121 6.14 -15.92 0.90
C SER A 121 5.59 -15.32 -0.40
N TYR A 122 4.54 -15.91 -0.97
CA TYR A 122 3.86 -15.37 -2.15
C TYR A 122 3.26 -13.99 -1.88
N ILE A 123 2.51 -13.83 -0.78
CA ILE A 123 1.92 -12.52 -0.41
C ILE A 123 3.01 -11.50 -0.11
N LEU A 124 4.04 -11.89 0.66
CA LEU A 124 5.17 -11.04 0.99
C LEU A 124 5.82 -10.46 -0.29
N LYS A 125 6.10 -11.33 -1.26
CA LYS A 125 6.65 -10.92 -2.56
C LYS A 125 5.73 -9.93 -3.27
N LYS A 126 4.41 -10.14 -3.26
CA LYS A 126 3.44 -9.21 -3.88
C LYS A 126 3.37 -7.86 -3.19
N VAL A 127 3.46 -7.82 -1.87
CA VAL A 127 3.53 -6.57 -1.11
C VAL A 127 4.82 -5.80 -1.45
N GLN A 128 5.97 -6.50 -1.47
CA GLN A 128 7.26 -5.93 -1.83
C GLN A 128 7.29 -5.39 -3.27
N GLU A 129 6.79 -6.16 -4.24
CA GLU A 129 6.65 -5.73 -5.65
C GLU A 129 5.81 -4.45 -5.75
N LEU A 130 4.66 -4.41 -5.07
CA LEU A 130 3.79 -3.24 -5.08
C LEU A 130 4.50 -2.01 -4.48
N ARG A 131 5.20 -2.17 -3.36
CA ARG A 131 5.92 -1.07 -2.71
C ARG A 131 7.04 -0.55 -3.61
N LYS A 132 7.88 -1.47 -4.10
CA LYS A 132 9.03 -1.17 -4.97
C LYS A 132 8.62 -0.46 -6.26
N HIS A 133 7.45 -0.76 -6.83
CA HIS A 133 7.07 -0.18 -8.13
C HIS A 133 6.09 1.00 -8.05
N ARG A 134 5.33 1.14 -6.96
CA ARG A 134 4.27 2.16 -6.88
C ARG A 134 4.40 3.12 -5.70
N TYR A 135 5.28 2.84 -4.75
CA TYR A 135 5.37 3.60 -3.49
C TYR A 135 6.78 4.07 -3.12
N GLN A 136 7.74 4.09 -4.06
CA GLN A 136 9.13 4.49 -3.76
C GLN A 136 9.24 5.92 -3.20
N GLU A 137 8.49 6.87 -3.76
CA GLU A 137 8.47 8.26 -3.27
C GLU A 137 7.90 8.33 -1.84
N GLN A 138 6.85 7.55 -1.57
CA GLN A 138 6.24 7.51 -0.25
C GLN A 138 7.16 6.82 0.76
N GLU A 139 7.94 5.82 0.34
CA GLU A 139 8.94 5.15 1.19
C GLU A 139 10.05 6.11 1.62
N LYS A 140 10.58 6.92 0.69
CA LYS A 140 11.55 7.97 1.02
C LYS A 140 11.00 8.97 2.04
N LEU A 141 9.80 9.50 1.78
CA LEU A 141 9.15 10.43 2.70
C LEU A 141 8.86 9.80 4.07
N LEU A 142 8.40 8.54 4.10
CA LEU A 142 8.16 7.84 5.36
C LEU A 142 9.45 7.62 6.16
N GLN A 143 10.57 7.40 5.49
CA GLN A 143 11.88 7.31 6.13
C GLN A 143 12.28 8.66 6.73
N GLU A 144 12.19 9.75 5.96
CA GLU A 144 12.46 11.11 6.45
C GLU A 144 11.60 11.44 7.67
N LEU A 145 10.30 11.12 7.63
CA LEU A 145 9.38 11.33 8.77
C LEU A 145 9.76 10.52 10.02
N ARG A 146 10.35 9.33 9.86
CA ARG A 146 10.86 8.56 10.98
C ARG A 146 12.15 9.14 11.52
N ASP A 147 13.03 9.58 10.66
CA ASP A 147 14.30 10.18 11.06
C ASP A 147 14.03 11.41 11.94
N LEU A 148 13.01 12.22 11.59
CA LEU A 148 12.52 13.32 12.43
C LEU A 148 12.11 12.88 13.84
N LYS A 149 11.51 11.68 13.99
CA LYS A 149 11.11 11.14 15.30
C LYS A 149 12.31 10.73 16.16
N HIS A 150 13.43 10.36 15.54
CA HIS A 150 14.63 9.87 16.24
C HIS A 150 15.68 10.97 16.48
N ILE A 151 15.34 12.24 16.21
CA ILE A 151 16.19 13.37 16.55
C ILE A 151 16.45 13.40 18.07
N GLN A 152 17.73 13.51 18.45
CA GLN A 152 18.16 13.64 19.83
C GLN A 152 17.88 15.06 20.35
N MET A 153 16.67 15.28 20.86
CA MET A 153 16.21 16.61 21.28
C MET A 153 16.95 17.16 22.51
N ASP A 154 17.58 16.28 23.30
CA ASP A 154 18.39 16.59 24.48
C ASP A 154 19.84 16.95 24.14
N ASN A 155 20.27 16.73 22.90
CA ASN A 155 21.63 17.03 22.47
C ASN A 155 21.80 18.52 22.14
N LEU A 156 22.69 19.20 22.87
CA LEU A 156 22.96 20.65 22.69
C LEU A 156 23.39 21.00 21.25
N VAL A 157 24.19 20.17 20.60
CA VAL A 157 24.64 20.40 19.21
C VAL A 157 23.46 20.34 18.25
N VAL A 158 22.53 19.40 18.45
CA VAL A 158 21.31 19.27 17.66
C VAL A 158 20.41 20.48 17.88
N GLN A 159 20.22 20.91 19.12
CA GLN A 159 19.43 22.10 19.46
C GLN A 159 19.99 23.35 18.76
N SER A 160 21.31 23.56 18.84
CA SER A 160 21.96 24.71 18.20
C SER A 160 21.80 24.69 16.68
N LYS A 161 21.93 23.52 16.03
CA LYS A 161 21.70 23.37 14.58
C LYS A 161 20.25 23.64 14.20
N ALA A 162 19.30 23.10 14.97
CA ALA A 162 17.89 23.30 14.73
C ALA A 162 17.50 24.79 14.82
N LEU A 163 18.05 25.52 15.81
CA LEU A 163 17.83 26.96 15.93
C LEU A 163 18.42 27.75 14.75
N TRP A 164 19.54 27.29 14.19
CA TRP A 164 20.16 27.92 13.01
C TRP A 164 19.29 27.76 11.75
N GLU A 165 18.65 26.61 11.57
CA GLU A 165 17.80 26.32 10.40
C GLU A 165 16.38 26.87 10.52
N LEU A 166 15.95 27.23 11.73
CA LEU A 166 14.57 27.62 12.05
C LEU A 166 14.03 28.79 11.20
N PRO A 167 14.77 29.90 10.96
CA PRO A 167 14.23 31.01 10.18
C PRO A 167 13.80 30.58 8.77
N TRP A 168 14.65 29.80 8.10
CA TRP A 168 14.37 29.29 6.76
C TRP A 168 13.20 28.29 6.75
N LEU A 169 13.18 27.34 7.69
CA LEU A 169 12.09 26.37 7.80
C LEU A 169 10.73 27.03 8.10
N TYR A 170 10.72 28.08 8.94
CA TYR A 170 9.51 28.81 9.27
C TYR A 170 8.95 29.59 8.07
N GLU A 171 9.83 30.23 7.30
CA GLU A 171 9.47 30.92 6.05
C GLU A 171 8.88 29.94 5.02
N GLU A 172 9.57 28.81 4.79
CA GLU A 172 9.11 27.77 3.87
C GLU A 172 7.74 27.22 4.29
N ALA A 173 7.56 26.90 5.58
CA ALA A 173 6.28 26.40 6.09
C ALA A 173 5.13 27.42 5.91
N SER A 174 5.43 28.71 6.10
CA SER A 174 4.46 29.79 5.93
C SER A 174 4.04 29.97 4.47
N SER A 175 5.00 29.93 3.54
CA SER A 175 4.75 30.11 2.10
C SER A 175 3.81 29.03 1.53
N LEU A 176 3.93 27.78 2.01
CA LEU A 176 3.07 26.67 1.59
C LEU A 176 1.58 26.92 1.91
N TYR A 177 1.28 27.60 3.02
CA TYR A 177 -0.09 27.98 3.37
C TYR A 177 -0.63 29.08 2.44
N GLU A 178 0.19 30.08 2.15
CA GLU A 178 -0.17 31.20 1.29
C GLU A 178 -0.46 30.75 -0.14
N ILE A 179 0.39 29.90 -0.73
CA ILE A 179 0.20 29.32 -2.07
C ILE A 179 -1.17 28.62 -2.16
N LYS A 180 -1.54 27.88 -1.12
CA LYS A 180 -2.85 27.19 -1.04
C LYS A 180 -4.01 28.20 -0.99
N MET A 181 -3.85 29.30 -0.25
CA MET A 181 -4.85 30.36 -0.12
C MET A 181 -5.02 31.16 -1.41
N GLU A 182 -3.92 31.55 -2.06
CA GLU A 182 -3.94 32.23 -3.35
C GLU A 182 -4.60 31.38 -4.44
N ARG A 183 -4.25 30.09 -4.51
CA ARG A 183 -4.87 29.15 -5.46
C ARG A 183 -6.38 29.09 -5.27
N ARG A 184 -6.88 29.14 -4.03
CA ARG A 184 -8.32 29.21 -3.72
C ARG A 184 -8.93 30.54 -4.16
N LYS A 185 -8.28 31.67 -3.87
CA LYS A 185 -8.74 33.01 -4.26
C LYS A 185 -8.84 33.15 -5.79
N ARG A 186 -7.82 32.70 -6.53
CA ARG A 186 -7.79 32.69 -8.01
C ARG A 186 -8.93 31.84 -8.60
N ARG A 187 -9.20 30.67 -8.02
CA ARG A 187 -10.34 29.82 -8.43
C ARG A 187 -11.68 30.52 -8.20
N ARG A 188 -11.87 31.23 -7.09
CA ARG A 188 -13.09 32.00 -6.81
C ARG A 188 -13.30 33.13 -7.82
N ARG A 189 -12.26 33.94 -8.09
CA ARG A 189 -12.31 35.03 -9.08
C ARG A 189 -12.70 34.54 -10.48
N ARG A 190 -12.11 33.42 -10.93
CA ARG A 190 -12.48 32.79 -12.22
C ARG A 190 -13.94 32.36 -12.29
N ARG A 191 -14.51 31.85 -11.19
CA ARG A 191 -15.92 31.45 -11.13
C ARG A 191 -16.87 32.66 -11.15
N GLN A 192 -16.50 33.74 -10.46
CA GLN A 192 -17.26 34.98 -10.47
C GLN A 192 -17.26 35.61 -11.87
N ALA A 193 -16.11 35.71 -12.54
CA ALA A 193 -16.02 36.23 -13.90
C ALA A 193 -16.83 35.40 -14.92
N ARG A 194 -16.88 34.06 -14.76
CA ARG A 194 -17.72 33.20 -15.59
C ARG A 194 -19.22 33.40 -15.36
N ARG A 195 -19.64 33.65 -14.11
CA ARG A 195 -21.04 33.94 -13.77
C ARG A 195 -21.53 35.29 -14.29
N VAL A 196 -20.64 36.29 -14.34
CA VAL A 196 -20.93 37.60 -14.94
C VAL A 196 -21.09 37.47 -16.46
N LYS A 197 -20.27 36.65 -17.13
CA LYS A 197 -20.36 36.43 -18.59
C LYS A 197 -21.62 35.67 -19.04
N THR A 198 -22.24 34.88 -18.16
CA THR A 198 -23.46 34.10 -18.47
C THR A 198 -24.76 34.77 -18.03
N ARG A 199 -24.72 35.99 -17.48
CA ARG A 199 -25.91 36.82 -17.32
C ARG A 199 -25.96 37.77 -18.51
N PRO A 200 -26.89 37.62 -19.46
CA PRO A 200 -27.12 38.67 -20.44
C PRO A 200 -27.55 39.92 -19.66
N SER A 201 -27.00 41.08 -20.03
CA SER A 201 -27.59 42.36 -19.65
C SER A 201 -29.06 42.32 -20.08
N ALA A 202 -29.96 42.47 -19.12
CA ALA A 202 -31.32 42.88 -19.43
C ALA A 202 -31.31 44.33 -19.92
#